data_AF-A0A969WUF9-F1
#
_entry.id   AF-A0A969WUF9-F1
#
_cell.length_a   1.000
_cell.length_b   1.000
_cell.length_c   1.000
_cell.angle_alpha   90.00
_cell.angle_beta   90.00
_cell.angle_gamma   90.00
#
_symmetry.space_group_name_H-M   'P 1'
#
loop_
_entity.id
_entity.type
_entity.pdbx_description
1 polymer ?
#
loop_
_entity_poly.entity_id
_entity_poly.type
_entity_poly.pdbx_seq_one_letter_code
_entity_poly.pdbx_strand_id
1 'polypeptide(L)'
;MLLDINGNVLSSPIDQTPMRDNWDEYIIYTNNTDLCDFTKEELHRKINAIKRKGISVIDATILIGRFLRELGINDNFHQQFRAAFPTLDSRLVLAMQLFILLHEDDWKLTFIMPDDIGGLFINASYVVAKE
;
A
#
# COMPACT_ATOMS: atom_id res chain seq x y z
N MET A 1 15.01 5.13 5.57
CA MET A 1 15.80 3.89 5.84
C MET A 1 15.17 3.13 7.00
N LEU A 2 14.45 2.04 6.70
CA LEU A 2 13.90 1.15 7.72
C LEU A 2 14.94 0.12 8.14
N LEU A 3 14.93 -0.18 9.43
CA LEU A 3 15.83 -1.11 10.07
C LEU A 3 15.00 -2.25 10.64
N ASP A 4 15.50 -3.48 10.62
CA ASP A 4 14.87 -4.58 11.37
C ASP A 4 14.84 -4.23 12.88
N ILE A 5 14.22 -5.11 13.69
CA ILE A 5 14.25 -4.98 15.17
C ILE A 5 15.67 -4.92 15.76
N ASN A 6 16.70 -5.21 14.95
CA ASN A 6 18.12 -5.21 15.30
C ASN A 6 18.91 -4.05 14.65
N GLY A 7 18.28 -3.12 13.92
CA GLY A 7 19.00 -2.02 13.29
C GLY A 7 19.58 -2.31 11.89
N ASN A 8 19.22 -3.42 11.24
CA ASN A 8 19.77 -3.79 9.92
C ASN A 8 18.96 -3.23 8.76
N VAL A 9 19.67 -2.74 7.73
CA VAL A 9 19.07 -2.26 6.49
C VAL A 9 18.35 -3.41 5.79
N LEU A 10 17.06 -3.21 5.64
CA LEU A 10 16.12 -4.16 5.09
C LEU A 10 16.25 -4.21 3.55
N SER A 11 16.81 -5.28 2.98
CA SER A 11 16.90 -5.52 1.52
C SER A 11 15.53 -5.95 0.98
N SER A 12 14.92 -5.13 0.10
CA SER A 12 13.61 -5.32 -0.55
C SER A 12 12.39 -5.54 0.39
N PRO A 13 11.41 -4.63 0.45
CA PRO A 13 10.21 -4.78 1.31
C PRO A 13 9.41 -6.06 1.04
N ILE A 14 9.48 -6.58 -0.19
CA ILE A 14 8.80 -7.82 -0.62
C ILE A 14 9.37 -9.05 0.11
N ASP A 15 10.70 -9.15 0.18
CA ASP A 15 11.43 -10.31 0.72
C ASP A 15 11.28 -10.45 2.25
N GLN A 16 10.72 -9.44 2.90
CA GLN A 16 10.60 -9.34 4.36
C GLN A 16 9.20 -9.70 4.88
N THR A 17 8.28 -10.01 3.98
CA THR A 17 6.95 -10.48 4.38
C THR A 17 6.91 -12.01 4.34
N PRO A 18 6.31 -12.66 5.36
CA PRO A 18 6.30 -14.12 5.45
C PRO A 18 5.44 -14.83 4.38
N MET A 19 4.72 -14.09 3.52
CA MET A 19 3.81 -14.63 2.50
C MET A 19 4.23 -14.19 1.10
N ARG A 20 5.05 -15.02 0.44
CA ARG A 20 5.46 -14.79 -0.95
C ARG A 20 4.29 -14.86 -1.93
N ASP A 21 3.33 -15.75 -1.70
CA ASP A 21 2.21 -16.01 -2.62
C ASP A 21 1.30 -14.79 -2.85
N ASN A 22 1.21 -13.90 -1.87
CA ASN A 22 0.41 -12.68 -1.99
C ASN A 22 1.05 -11.66 -2.94
N TRP A 23 2.35 -11.72 -3.17
CA TRP A 23 3.04 -10.79 -4.06
C TRP A 23 2.85 -11.08 -5.54
N ASP A 24 2.47 -12.31 -5.90
CA ASP A 24 2.22 -12.66 -7.30
C ASP A 24 1.10 -11.81 -7.90
N GLU A 25 0.04 -11.53 -7.12
CA GLU A 25 -1.03 -10.63 -7.53
C GLU A 25 -0.53 -9.20 -7.78
N TYR A 26 0.35 -8.71 -6.91
CA TYR A 26 0.96 -7.39 -7.07
C TYR A 26 1.89 -7.36 -8.29
N ILE A 27 2.70 -8.40 -8.51
CA ILE A 27 3.59 -8.50 -9.68
C ILE A 27 2.75 -8.49 -10.96
N ILE A 28 1.68 -9.28 -11.03
CA ILE A 28 0.75 -9.27 -12.17
C ILE A 28 0.18 -7.87 -12.38
N TYR A 29 -0.22 -7.21 -11.30
CA TYR A 29 -0.72 -5.85 -11.34
C TYR A 29 0.31 -4.84 -11.89
N THR A 30 1.59 -4.96 -11.50
CA THR A 30 2.66 -4.07 -11.98
C THR A 30 2.95 -4.20 -13.48
N ASN A 31 2.54 -5.30 -14.12
CA ASN A 31 2.70 -5.46 -15.57
C ASN A 31 1.78 -4.54 -16.40
N ASN A 32 0.70 -4.01 -15.80
CA ASN A 32 -0.08 -2.92 -16.40
C ASN A 32 0.46 -1.59 -15.89
N THR A 33 1.49 -1.09 -16.56
CA THR A 33 2.21 0.13 -16.16
C THR A 33 1.30 1.34 -16.04
N ASP A 34 0.34 1.49 -16.96
CA ASP A 34 -0.58 2.64 -16.97
C ASP A 34 -1.42 2.70 -15.69
N LEU A 35 -2.05 1.57 -15.32
CA LEU A 35 -2.89 1.52 -14.12
C LEU A 35 -2.06 1.53 -12.83
N CYS A 36 -0.88 0.92 -12.86
CA CYS A 36 0.04 0.89 -11.72
C CYS A 36 0.59 2.29 -11.40
N ASP A 37 1.08 3.01 -12.42
CA ASP A 37 1.67 4.33 -12.26
C ASP A 37 0.60 5.36 -11.86
N PHE A 38 -0.58 5.30 -12.48
CA PHE A 38 -1.70 6.16 -12.12
C PHE A 38 -2.07 6.07 -10.63
N THR A 39 -2.28 4.86 -10.12
CA THR A 39 -2.65 4.69 -8.71
C THR A 39 -1.48 4.99 -7.78
N LYS A 40 -0.24 4.72 -8.19
CA LYS A 40 0.98 5.05 -7.44
C LYS A 40 1.05 6.57 -7.22
N GLU A 41 0.85 7.35 -8.28
CA GLU A 41 0.83 8.81 -8.18
C GLU A 41 -0.29 9.31 -7.26
N GLU A 42 -1.50 8.79 -7.43
CA GLU A 42 -2.66 9.21 -6.62
C GLU A 42 -2.51 8.84 -5.14
N LEU A 43 -1.98 7.65 -4.84
CA LEU A 43 -1.66 7.25 -3.46
C LEU A 43 -0.58 8.16 -2.88
N HIS A 44 0.48 8.45 -3.63
CA HIS A 44 1.55 9.34 -3.20
C HIS A 44 1.04 10.76 -2.90
N ARG A 45 0.14 11.31 -3.73
CA ARG A 45 -0.53 12.60 -3.46
C ARG A 45 -1.30 12.58 -2.14
N LYS A 46 -2.04 11.50 -1.85
CA LYS A 46 -2.81 11.36 -0.61
C LYS A 46 -1.92 11.20 0.62
N ILE A 47 -0.87 10.40 0.54
CA ILE A 47 0.13 10.25 1.61
C ILE A 47 0.75 11.61 1.93
N ASN A 48 1.15 12.38 0.91
CA ASN A 48 1.70 13.71 1.12
C ASN A 48 0.69 14.69 1.74
N ALA A 49 -0.59 14.60 1.39
CA ALA A 49 -1.63 15.38 2.06
C ALA A 49 -1.81 15.00 3.53
N ILE A 50 -1.69 13.71 3.88
CA ILE A 50 -1.72 13.21 5.26
C ILE A 50 -0.52 13.74 6.05
N LYS A 51 0.69 13.67 5.48
CA LYS A 51 1.93 14.23 6.07
C LYS A 51 1.79 15.71 6.41
N ARG A 52 1.31 16.51 5.45
CA ARG A 52 1.11 17.97 5.64
C ARG A 52 0.13 18.31 6.74
N LYS A 53 -0.83 17.41 7.04
CA LYS A 53 -1.79 17.57 8.14
C LYS A 53 -1.23 17.17 9.50
N GLY A 54 0.00 16.65 9.57
CA GLY A 54 0.60 16.18 10.81
C GLY A 54 -0.07 14.92 11.38
N ILE A 55 -0.75 14.14 10.54
CA ILE A 55 -1.39 12.89 10.97
C ILE A 55 -0.30 11.86 11.25
N SER A 56 -0.34 11.29 12.46
CA SER A 56 0.68 10.35 12.94
C SER A 56 0.35 8.87 12.67
N VAL A 57 -0.85 8.57 12.17
CA VAL A 57 -1.31 7.19 11.94
C VAL A 57 -2.00 7.09 10.58
N ILE A 58 -1.59 6.12 9.78
CA ILE A 58 -2.27 5.70 8.55
C ILE A 58 -2.86 4.32 8.79
N ASP A 59 -4.18 4.23 8.72
CA ASP A 59 -4.91 2.96 8.65
C ASP A 59 -5.15 2.62 7.18
N ALA A 60 -4.61 1.49 6.72
CA ALA A 60 -4.70 1.06 5.33
C ALA A 60 -6.13 0.78 4.90
N THR A 61 -6.95 0.15 5.75
CA THR A 61 -8.36 -0.16 5.47
C THR A 61 -9.13 1.11 5.17
N ILE A 62 -8.93 2.15 5.99
CA ILE A 62 -9.58 3.46 5.84
C ILE A 62 -9.03 4.20 4.63
N LEU A 63 -7.71 4.24 4.45
CA LEU A 63 -7.07 4.97 3.35
C LEU A 63 -7.45 4.36 2.00
N ILE A 64 -7.27 3.05 1.82
CA ILE A 64 -7.60 2.34 0.59
C ILE A 64 -9.11 2.34 0.33
N GLY A 65 -9.93 2.20 1.38
CA GLY A 65 -11.39 2.27 1.24
C GLY A 65 -11.87 3.63 0.72
N ARG A 66 -11.28 4.74 1.20
CA ARG A 66 -11.55 6.08 0.67
C ARG A 66 -10.99 6.26 -0.74
N PHE A 67 -9.76 5.80 -0.96
CA PHE A 67 -9.08 5.83 -2.25
C PHE A 67 -9.92 5.21 -3.37
N LEU A 68 -10.35 3.96 -3.16
CA LEU A 68 -11.17 3.22 -4.11
C LEU A 68 -12.51 3.91 -4.39
N ARG A 69 -13.16 4.47 -3.35
CA ARG A 69 -14.42 5.19 -3.52
C ARG A 69 -14.25 6.43 -4.39
N GLU A 70 -13.19 7.20 -4.16
CA GLU A 70 -12.92 8.42 -4.93
C GLU A 70 -12.58 8.10 -6.40
N LEU A 71 -11.70 7.13 -6.65
CA LEU A 71 -11.36 6.69 -8.01
C LEU A 71 -12.55 6.04 -8.73
N GLY A 72 -13.41 5.33 -7.99
CA GLY A 72 -14.62 4.74 -8.54
C GLY A 72 -15.61 5.80 -9.05
N ILE A 73 -15.72 6.93 -8.34
CA ILE A 73 -16.63 8.04 -8.70
C ILE A 73 -16.06 8.87 -9.84
N ASN A 74 -14.76 9.19 -9.79
CA ASN A 74 -14.15 10.16 -10.70
C ASN A 74 -13.64 9.53 -12.01
N ASP A 75 -13.17 8.29 -11.95
CA ASP A 75 -12.33 7.73 -13.01
C ASP A 75 -12.82 6.36 -13.52
N ASN A 76 -14.01 5.90 -13.10
CA ASN A 76 -14.53 4.56 -13.40
C ASN A 76 -13.53 3.43 -13.08
N PHE A 77 -12.66 3.65 -12.09
CA PHE A 77 -11.53 2.78 -11.80
C PHE A 77 -11.94 1.31 -11.60
N HIS A 78 -13.04 1.05 -10.91
CA HIS A 78 -13.53 -0.33 -10.70
C HIS A 78 -13.80 -1.09 -12.00
N GLN A 79 -14.34 -0.42 -13.02
CA GLN A 79 -14.61 -1.03 -14.31
C GLN A 79 -13.31 -1.28 -15.07
N GLN A 80 -12.41 -0.29 -15.10
CA GLN A 80 -11.11 -0.41 -15.77
C GLN A 80 -10.26 -1.51 -15.13
N PHE A 81 -10.17 -1.51 -13.81
CA PHE A 81 -9.44 -2.50 -13.04
C PHE A 81 -9.99 -3.91 -13.30
N ARG A 82 -11.30 -4.11 -13.23
CA ARG A 82 -11.91 -5.43 -13.45
C ARG A 82 -11.77 -5.91 -14.89
N ALA A 83 -11.74 -5.00 -15.86
CA ALA A 83 -11.48 -5.34 -17.26
C ALA A 83 -10.04 -5.80 -17.48
N ALA A 84 -9.07 -5.14 -16.84
CA ALA A 84 -7.66 -5.51 -16.91
C ALA A 84 -7.31 -6.75 -16.06
N PHE A 85 -7.97 -6.89 -14.91
CA PHE A 85 -7.64 -7.88 -13.88
C PHE A 85 -8.92 -8.54 -13.32
N PRO A 86 -9.51 -9.50 -14.03
CA PRO A 86 -10.79 -10.09 -13.63
C PRO A 86 -10.75 -10.88 -12.32
N THR A 87 -9.58 -11.37 -11.92
CA THR A 87 -9.37 -12.27 -10.78
C THR A 87 -8.68 -11.61 -9.59
N LEU A 88 -8.13 -10.40 -9.75
CA LEU A 88 -7.39 -9.72 -8.68
C LEU A 88 -8.32 -8.90 -7.79
N ASP A 89 -8.02 -8.84 -6.50
CA ASP A 89 -8.67 -7.91 -5.59
C ASP A 89 -7.95 -6.55 -5.62
N SER A 90 -8.62 -5.55 -6.21
CA SER A 90 -8.14 -4.16 -6.22
C SER A 90 -7.76 -3.63 -4.85
N ARG A 91 -8.44 -4.04 -3.77
CA ARG A 91 -8.14 -3.59 -2.41
C ARG A 91 -6.81 -4.15 -1.92
N LEU A 92 -6.56 -5.42 -2.19
CA LEU A 92 -5.33 -6.11 -1.80
C LEU A 92 -4.12 -5.54 -2.52
N VAL A 93 -4.17 -5.43 -3.85
CA VAL A 93 -3.03 -4.93 -4.63
C VAL A 93 -2.72 -3.46 -4.34
N LEU A 94 -3.73 -2.64 -4.07
CA LEU A 94 -3.50 -1.24 -3.68
C LEU A 94 -2.97 -1.12 -2.25
N ALA A 95 -3.34 -2.03 -1.35
CA ALA A 95 -2.75 -2.08 -0.02
C ALA A 95 -1.27 -2.53 -0.06
N MET A 96 -0.90 -3.43 -0.97
CA MET A 96 0.49 -3.80 -1.25
C MET A 96 1.28 -2.64 -1.87
N GLN A 97 0.67 -1.92 -2.82
CA GLN A 97 1.26 -0.72 -3.41
C GLN A 97 1.51 0.36 -2.34
N LEU A 98 0.54 0.56 -1.43
CA LEU A 98 0.67 1.45 -0.28
C LEU A 98 1.82 1.00 0.64
N PHE A 99 1.91 -0.29 0.94
CA PHE A 99 3.02 -0.84 1.72
C PHE A 99 4.36 -0.49 1.08
N ILE A 100 4.56 -0.80 -0.21
CA ILE A 100 5.81 -0.47 -0.91
C ILE A 100 6.10 1.03 -0.87
N LEU A 101 5.10 1.86 -1.21
CA LEU A 101 5.25 3.31 -1.18
C LEU A 101 5.71 3.84 0.17
N LEU A 102 5.11 3.37 1.26
CA LEU A 102 5.49 3.80 2.61
C LEU A 102 6.84 3.24 3.07
N HIS A 103 7.29 2.12 2.50
CA HIS A 103 8.60 1.52 2.79
C HIS A 103 9.74 2.17 1.99
N GLU A 104 9.46 2.64 0.77
CA GLU A 104 10.41 3.39 -0.06
C GLU A 104 10.54 4.86 0.36
N ASP A 105 9.55 5.38 1.11
CA ASP A 105 9.54 6.75 1.59
C ASP A 105 10.52 6.98 2.77
N ASP A 106 11.15 8.16 2.81
CA ASP A 106 12.01 8.54 3.93
C ASP A 106 11.23 8.90 5.21
N TRP A 107 9.90 8.94 5.13
CA TRP A 107 9.04 9.12 6.28
C TRP A 107 9.08 7.89 7.19
N LYS A 108 9.75 8.03 8.34
CA LYS A 108 9.89 6.98 9.36
C LYS A 108 8.53 6.53 9.91
N LEU A 109 7.96 5.51 9.28
CA LEU A 109 6.74 4.84 9.72
C LEU A 109 7.06 3.43 10.21
N THR A 110 6.49 3.07 11.35
CA THR A 110 6.49 1.70 11.86
C THR A 110 5.28 0.96 11.31
N PHE A 111 5.52 -0.13 10.59
CA PHE A 111 4.48 -1.07 10.16
C PHE A 111 4.00 -1.89 11.36
N ILE A 112 2.70 -1.84 11.64
CA ILE A 112 2.05 -2.65 12.65
C ILE A 112 1.31 -3.77 11.94
N MET A 113 1.83 -4.99 12.11
CA MET A 113 1.23 -6.20 11.57
C MET A 113 -0.13 -6.46 12.25
N PRO A 114 -1.23 -6.62 11.49
CA PRO A 114 -2.51 -7.02 12.03
C PRO A 114 -2.50 -8.48 12.52
N ASP A 115 -3.39 -8.81 13.46
CA ASP A 115 -3.53 -10.15 14.04
C ASP A 115 -4.00 -11.20 13.02
N ASP A 116 -4.69 -10.78 11.96
CA ASP A 116 -5.15 -11.64 10.86
C ASP A 116 -4.21 -11.56 9.66
N ILE A 117 -3.52 -12.67 9.42
CA ILE A 117 -2.58 -12.85 8.31
C ILE A 117 -3.29 -12.75 6.95
N GLY A 118 -4.56 -13.16 6.85
CA GLY A 118 -5.33 -13.13 5.60
C GLY A 118 -5.61 -11.72 5.07
N GLY A 119 -5.54 -10.71 5.94
CA GLY A 119 -5.73 -9.31 5.61
C GLY A 119 -4.48 -8.45 5.82
N LEU A 120 -3.27 -9.05 5.82
CA LEU A 120 -2.02 -8.42 6.26
C LEU A 120 -1.85 -6.97 5.79
N PHE A 121 -1.97 -6.73 4.48
CA PHE A 121 -1.77 -5.40 3.90
C PHE A 121 -3.00 -4.51 4.06
N ILE A 122 -4.19 -5.10 3.90
CA ILE A 122 -5.46 -4.36 3.92
C ILE A 122 -5.70 -3.77 5.30
N ASN A 123 -5.43 -4.54 6.36
CA ASN A 123 -5.68 -4.18 7.75
C ASN A 123 -4.46 -3.57 8.45
N ALA A 124 -3.40 -3.25 7.70
CA ALA A 124 -2.18 -2.68 8.26
C ALA A 124 -2.41 -1.28 8.84
N SER A 125 -1.71 -1.00 9.94
CA SER A 125 -1.57 0.36 10.47
C SER A 125 -0.12 0.80 10.40
N TYR A 126 0.12 2.04 10.02
CA TYR A 126 1.44 2.66 9.94
C TYR A 126 1.48 3.85 10.88
N VAL A 127 2.42 3.85 11.82
CA VAL A 127 2.53 4.90 12.84
C VAL A 127 3.85 5.62 12.71
N VAL A 128 3.83 6.95 12.74
CA VAL A 128 5.06 7.76 12.74
C VAL A 128 5.90 7.38 13.95
N ALA A 129 7.12 6.91 13.72
CA ALA A 129 8.06 6.63 14.79
C ALA A 129 8.39 7.96 15.49
N LYS A 130 8.13 8.05 16.80
CA LYS A 130 8.64 9.14 17.61
C LYS A 130 10.15 8.92 17.78
N GLU A 131 10.95 9.91 17.38
CA GLU A 131 12.37 9.99 17.74
C GLU A 131 12.55 10.20 19.24
#